data_AF-A0AAW5CJQ1-F1
#
_entry.id   AF-A0AAW5CJQ1-F1
#
_cell.length_a   1.000
_cell.length_b   1.000
_cell.length_c   1.000
_cell.angle_alpha   90.00
_cell.angle_beta   90.00
_cell.angle_gamma   90.00
#
_symmetry.space_group_name_H-M   'P 1'
#
loop_
_entity.id
_entity.type
_entity.pdbx_description
1 polymer ?
#
loop_
_entity_poly.entity_id
_entity_poly.type
_entity_poly.pdbx_seq_one_letter_code
_entity_poly.pdbx_strand_id
1 'polypeptide(L)' 'MVDNLAYTYTGNQLTGLSESVRTAPSNDIYAPGSAESGSYGYDANGNLLNDSRRSLIIDYNVLNLVSEVRTGGTVTAAYT' A
#
# COMPACT_ATOMS: atom_id res chain seq x y z
N MET A 1 -1.58 21.92 3.39
CA MET A 1 -2.35 21.16 2.40
C MET A 1 -3.00 20.01 3.16
N VAL A 2 -4.22 19.61 2.77
CA VAL A 2 -4.91 18.44 3.34
C VAL A 2 -4.73 17.28 2.38
N ASP A 3 -4.43 16.10 2.90
CA ASP A 3 -4.37 14.86 2.11
C ASP A 3 -5.73 14.61 1.45
N ASN A 4 -5.71 14.36 0.14
CA ASN A 4 -6.90 14.04 -0.63
C ASN A 4 -6.80 12.61 -1.15
N LEU A 5 -7.09 11.64 -0.27
CA LEU A 5 -6.91 10.22 -0.52
C LEU A 5 -8.20 9.58 -1.06
N ALA A 6 -8.07 8.83 -2.14
CA ALA A 6 -9.10 7.94 -2.68
C ALA A 6 -8.71 6.48 -2.45
N TYR A 7 -9.69 5.69 -2.00
CA TYR A 7 -9.51 4.28 -1.61
C TYR A 7 -10.37 3.38 -2.49
N THR A 8 -9.78 2.27 -2.95
CA THR A 8 -10.46 1.26 -3.77
C THR A 8 -10.54 -0.05 -3.00
N TYR A 9 -11.71 -0.69 -3.01
CA TYR A 9 -11.96 -1.93 -2.28
C TYR A 9 -12.57 -3.02 -3.15
N THR A 10 -12.23 -4.27 -2.83
CA THR A 10 -12.99 -5.45 -3.23
C THR A 10 -13.61 -6.06 -1.97
N GLY A 11 -14.91 -5.88 -1.78
CA GLY A 11 -15.55 -6.21 -0.50
C GLY A 11 -14.97 -5.37 0.64
N ASN A 12 -14.39 -6.03 1.65
CA ASN A 12 -13.69 -5.39 2.78
C ASN A 12 -12.16 -5.33 2.62
N GLN A 13 -11.62 -5.72 1.47
CA GLN A 13 -10.18 -5.69 1.17
C GLN A 13 -9.81 -4.40 0.46
N LEU A 14 -8.90 -3.60 1.03
CA LEU A 14 -8.35 -2.40 0.39
C LEU A 14 -7.42 -2.85 -0.72
N THR A 15 -7.70 -2.56 -1.99
CA THR A 15 -6.87 -2.99 -3.13
C THR A 15 -6.06 -1.86 -3.74
N GLY A 16 -6.47 -0.61 -3.50
CA GLY A 16 -5.78 0.57 -4.04
C GLY A 16 -5.90 1.80 -3.15
N LEU A 17 -4.85 2.62 -3.15
CA LEU A 17 -4.81 3.96 -2.57
C LEU A 17 -4.24 4.92 -3.61
N SER A 18 -4.87 6.07 -3.81
CA SER A 18 -4.31 7.13 -4.64
C SER A 18 -4.49 8.48 -3.97
N GLU A 19 -3.45 9.28 -3.96
CA GLU A 19 -3.51 10.67 -3.56
C GLU A 19 -3.84 11.56 -4.77
N SER A 20 -4.78 12.48 -4.59
CA SER A 20 -5.09 13.46 -5.62
C SER A 20 -4.17 14.66 -5.48
N VAL A 21 -3.47 14.98 -6.56
CA VAL A 21 -2.67 16.20 -6.65
C VAL A 21 -3.58 17.39 -6.90
N ARG A 22 -3.34 18.50 -6.19
CA ARG A 22 -3.94 19.79 -6.51
C ARG A 22 -3.55 20.20 -7.94
N THR A 23 -4.52 20.49 -8.79
CA THR A 23 -4.25 21.14 -10.08
C THR A 23 -3.82 22.59 -9.86
N ALA A 24 -2.60 22.95 -10.29
CA ALA A 24 -2.09 24.32 -10.18
C ALA A 24 -2.56 25.18 -11.38
N PRO A 25 -3.06 26.41 -11.16
CA PRO A 25 -3.32 27.37 -12.24
C PRO A 25 -2.04 27.70 -13.04
N SER A 26 -2.20 28.17 -14.28
CA SER A 26 -1.10 28.46 -15.21
C SER A 26 -0.08 29.51 -14.74
N ASN A 27 -0.43 30.31 -13.74
CA ASN A 27 0.37 31.39 -13.15
C ASN A 27 0.79 31.09 -11.69
N ASP A 28 0.64 29.84 -11.26
CA ASP A 28 1.08 29.41 -9.93
C ASP A 28 2.60 29.18 -9.90
N ILE A 29 3.28 29.80 -8.93
CA ILE A 29 4.74 29.72 -8.77
C ILE A 29 5.14 28.43 -8.02
N TYR A 30 4.19 27.78 -7.35
CA TYR A 30 4.42 26.53 -6.63
C TYR A 30 3.93 25.33 -7.44
N ALA A 31 4.87 24.52 -7.93
CA ALA A 31 4.55 23.25 -8.56
C ALA A 31 3.85 22.31 -7.54
N PRO A 32 2.79 21.61 -7.95
CA PRO A 32 2.22 20.56 -7.11
C PRO A 32 3.24 19.43 -6.91
N GLY A 33 3.20 18.80 -5.73
CA GLY A 33 3.98 17.59 -5.45
C GLY A 33 3.49 16.36 -6.21
N SER A 34 4.23 15.26 -6.10
CA SER A 34 3.88 13.96 -6.69
C SER A 34 2.60 13.38 -6.07
N ALA A 35 1.79 12.70 -6.88
CA ALA A 35 0.71 11.85 -6.38
C ALA A 35 1.28 10.49 -5.98
N GLU A 36 1.20 10.17 -4.68
CA GLU A 36 1.55 8.83 -4.20
C GLU A 36 0.40 7.85 -4.49
N SER A 37 0.76 6.60 -4.80
CA SER A 37 -0.21 5.52 -4.98
C SER A 37 0.24 4.25 -4.27
N GLY A 38 -0.74 3.40 -3.94
CA GLY A 38 -0.57 2.16 -3.21
C GLY A 38 -1.41 1.05 -3.82
N SER A 39 -0.87 -0.16 -3.79
CA SER A 39 -1.56 -1.38 -4.18
C SER A 39 -1.36 -2.44 -3.12
N TYR A 40 -2.39 -3.27 -2.94
CA TYR A 40 -2.46 -4.25 -1.88
C TYR A 40 -3.05 -5.53 -2.45
N GLY A 41 -2.32 -6.63 -2.30
CA GLY A 41 -2.73 -7.95 -2.79
C GLY A 41 -3.03 -8.89 -1.64
N TYR A 42 -3.97 -9.81 -1.86
CA TYR A 42 -4.42 -10.75 -0.86
C TYR A 42 -4.41 -12.18 -1.40
N ASP A 43 -4.21 -13.15 -0.50
CA ASP A 43 -4.41 -14.56 -0.81
C ASP A 43 -5.90 -14.94 -0.76
N ALA A 44 -6.20 -16.21 -1.09
CA ALA A 44 -7.56 -16.73 -1.08
C ALA A 44 -8.21 -16.80 0.32
N ASN A 45 -7.40 -16.80 1.39
CA ASN A 45 -7.88 -16.75 2.77
C ASN A 45 -8.12 -15.32 3.26
N GLY A 46 -7.79 -14.31 2.43
CA GLY A 46 -7.96 -12.90 2.74
C GLY A 46 -6.79 -12.29 3.52
N ASN A 47 -5.65 -12.98 3.60
CA ASN A 47 -4.45 -12.40 4.21
C ASN A 47 -3.73 -11.48 3.22
N LEU A 48 -3.09 -10.43 3.73
CA LEU A 48 -2.36 -9.46 2.91
C LEU A 48 -1.01 -10.05 2.48
N LEU A 49 -0.77 -10.18 1.17
CA LEU A 49 0.48 -10.66 0.60
C LEU A 49 1.48 -9.53 0.34
N ASN A 50 0.99 -8.36 -0.08
CA ASN A 50 1.84 -7.21 -0.39
C ASN A 50 1.19 -5.88 -0.01
N ASP A 51 2.00 -4.93 0.46
CA ASP A 51 1.67 -3.51 0.63
C ASP A 51 2.74 -2.70 -0.09
N SER A 52 2.40 -2.13 -1.26
CA SER A 52 3.38 -1.41 -2.08
C SER A 52 3.79 -0.06 -1.50
N ARG A 53 3.01 0.54 -0.59
CA ARG A 53 3.38 1.83 0.03
C ARG A 53 4.49 1.70 1.05
N ARG A 54 4.57 0.53 1.69
CA ARG A 54 5.63 0.21 2.65
C ARG A 54 6.64 -0.80 2.10
N SER A 55 6.50 -1.16 0.82
CA SER A 55 7.29 -2.20 0.18
C SER A 55 7.27 -3.51 0.97
N LEU A 56 6.13 -3.87 1.56
CA LEU A 56 6.01 -5.09 2.37
C LEU A 56 5.65 -6.29 1.51
N ILE A 57 6.28 -7.42 1.81
CA ILE A 57 5.93 -8.76 1.36
C ILE A 57 5.73 -9.59 2.62
N ILE A 58 4.61 -10.29 2.72
CA ILE A 58 4.21 -11.02 3.92
C ILE A 58 3.92 -12.46 3.54
N ASP A 59 4.60 -13.38 4.22
CA ASP A 59 4.43 -14.81 4.03
C ASP A 59 3.69 -15.43 5.22
N TYR A 60 2.89 -16.45 4.94
CA TYR A 60 2.07 -17.16 5.92
C TYR A 60 2.41 -18.64 5.93
N ASN A 61 2.37 -19.24 7.12
CA ASN A 61 2.55 -20.67 7.29
C ASN A 61 1.25 -21.45 7.01
N VAL A 62 1.33 -22.79 7.07
CA VAL A 62 0.20 -23.71 6.83
C VAL A 62 -0.95 -23.55 7.84
N LEU A 63 -0.73 -22.87 8.97
CA LEU A 63 -1.75 -22.55 9.96
C LEU A 63 -2.40 -21.17 9.73
N ASN A 64 -2.08 -20.52 8.60
CA ASN A 64 -2.57 -19.19 8.26
C ASN A 64 -2.08 -18.09 9.22
N LEU A 65 -0.89 -18.27 9.81
CA LEU A 65 -0.22 -17.28 10.66
C LEU A 65 0.96 -16.67 9.91
N VAL A 66 1.26 -15.39 10.17
CA VAL A 66 2.43 -14.72 9.60
C VAL A 66 3.70 -15.47 10.00
N SER A 67 4.49 -15.89 9.01
CA SER A 67 5.79 -16.55 9.21
C SER A 67 6.97 -15.62 8.94
N GLU A 68 6.84 -14.72 7.96
CA GLU A 68 7.91 -13.79 7.59
C GLU A 68 7.31 -12.49 7.07
N VAL A 69 7.94 -11.36 7.40
CA VAL A 69 7.67 -10.05 6.81
C VAL A 69 8.98 -9.50 6.27
N ARG A 70 8.94 -9.06 5.01
CA ARG A 70 10.06 -8.44 4.32
C ARG A 70 9.70 -7.02 3.92
N THR A 71 10.67 -6.11 4.03
CA THR A 71 10.62 -4.80 3.40
C THR A 71 11.56 -4.81 2.20
N GLY A 72 11.01 -4.81 0.99
CA GLY A 72 11.75 -5.12 -0.23
C GLY A 72 12.36 -6.53 -0.14
N GLY A 73 13.69 -6.61 -0.17
CA GLY A 73 14.42 -7.88 -0.05
C GLY A 73 14.88 -8.24 1.36
N THR A 74 14.64 -7.39 2.35
CA THR A 74 15.19 -7.56 3.71
C THR A 74 14.14 -8.10 4.67
N VAL A 75 14.44 -9.21 5.35
CA VAL A 75 13.60 -9.72 6.44
C VAL A 75 13.59 -8.74 7.60
N THR A 76 12.40 -8.25 7.95
CA THR A 76 12.19 -7.33 9.08
C THR A 76 11.57 -8.02 10.28
N ALA A 77 10.85 -9.11 10.06
CA ALA A 77 10.34 -9.99 11.11
C ALA A 77 10.25 -11.43 10.61
N ALA A 78 10.54 -12.38 11.49
CA ALA A 78 10.38 -13.80 11.24
C ALA A 78 9.81 -14.48 12.49
N TYR A 79 8.86 -15.38 12.29
CA TYR A 79 8.14 -16.09 13.35
C TYR A 79 8.15 -17.59 13.02
N THR A 80 8.85 -18.35 13.85
CA THR A 80 9.05 -19.80 13.71
C THR A 80 8.17 -20.59 14.66
#